data_AF-A0A7C5WXB0-F1
#
_entry.id   AF-A0A7C5WXB0-F1
#
_cell.length_a   1.000
_cell.length_b   1.000
_cell.length_c   1.000
_cell.angle_alpha   90.00
_cell.angle_beta   90.00
_cell.angle_gamma   90.00
#
_symmetry.space_group_name_H-M   'P 1'
#
loop_
_entity.id
_entity.type
_entity.pdbx_description
1 polymer ?
#
loop_
_entity_poly.entity_id
_entity_poly.type
_entity_poly.pdbx_seq_one_letter_code
_entity_poly.pdbx_strand_id
1 'polypeptide(L)'
;MDLSLQKRLAAEILGVGESRVWIDPEAYDRVEAAITREDIRKLIKDGIIKVKPEHSNSRVRWRIRHEKRKKGQRRGPGHRKGGKYAKVTRKEQWMMRVRALRKLLKQYRERNIITPKEYR
;
A
#
# COMPACT_ATOMS: atom_id res chain seq x y z
N MET A 1 27.38 12.90 25.96
CA MET A 1 25.91 13.03 25.82
C MET A 1 25.38 11.78 25.14
N ASP A 2 24.67 10.95 25.89
CA ASP A 2 23.89 9.83 25.35
C ASP A 2 22.40 10.13 25.55
N LEU A 3 21.67 10.24 24.44
CA LEU A 3 20.22 10.51 24.42
C LEU A 3 19.43 9.27 23.98
N SER A 4 20.05 8.08 23.98
CA SER A 4 19.43 6.82 23.59
C SER A 4 18.17 6.52 24.39
N LEU A 5 18.22 6.70 25.71
CA LEU A 5 17.10 6.50 26.62
C LEU A 5 15.92 7.45 26.29
N GLN A 6 16.20 8.75 26.15
CA GLN A 6 15.19 9.77 25.87
C GLN A 6 14.56 9.56 24.50
N LYS A 7 15.34 9.16 23.49
CA LYS A 7 14.82 8.79 22.17
C LYS A 7 13.93 7.56 22.24
N ARG A 8 14.31 6.52 22.99
CA ARG A 8 13.49 5.31 23.19
C ARG A 8 12.18 5.63 23.91
N LEU A 9 12.23 6.40 25.00
CA LEU A 9 11.04 6.79 25.75
C LEU A 9 10.11 7.68 24.90
N ALA A 10 10.66 8.62 24.15
CA ALA A 10 9.89 9.46 23.24
C ALA A 10 9.24 8.62 22.12
N ALA A 11 9.97 7.67 21.55
CA ALA A 11 9.48 6.73 20.54
C ALA A 11 8.32 5.87 21.06
N GLU A 12 8.44 5.31 22.26
CA GLU A 12 7.37 4.54 22.93
C GLU A 12 6.12 5.40 23.17
N ILE A 13 6.29 6.63 23.67
CA ILE A 13 5.17 7.55 23.95
C ILE A 13 4.46 7.99 22.66
N LEU A 14 5.22 8.25 21.59
CA LEU A 14 4.71 8.73 20.30
C LEU A 14 4.27 7.60 19.36
N GLY A 15 4.56 6.34 19.68
CA GLY A 15 4.23 5.18 18.85
C GLY A 15 4.99 5.15 17.52
N VAL A 16 6.20 5.74 17.46
CA VAL A 16 7.02 5.81 16.24
C VAL A 16 8.38 5.15 16.48
N GLY A 17 9.11 4.80 15.42
CA GLY A 17 10.48 4.30 15.56
C GLY A 17 11.45 5.38 16.04
N GLU A 18 12.49 4.99 16.79
CA GLU A 18 13.50 5.90 17.36
C GLU A 18 14.17 6.80 16.30
N SER A 19 14.41 6.27 15.10
CA SER A 19 14.99 7.02 13.98
C SER A 19 14.15 8.23 13.52
N ARG A 20 12.86 8.26 13.86
CA ARG A 20 11.93 9.34 13.54
C ARG A 20 11.79 10.38 14.65
N VAL A 21 12.37 10.15 15.82
CA VAL A 21 12.41 11.15 16.88
C VAL A 21 13.46 12.19 16.55
N TRP A 22 13.02 13.43 16.34
CA TRP A 22 13.87 14.59 16.18
C TRP A 22 13.93 15.37 17.49
N ILE A 23 15.13 15.81 17.85
CA ILE A 23 15.39 16.59 19.05
C ILE A 23 16.05 17.89 18.59
N ASP A 24 15.59 19.01 19.14
CA ASP A 24 16.17 20.32 18.90
C ASP A 24 17.65 20.38 19.35
N PRO A 25 18.59 20.71 18.45
CA PRO A 25 20.01 20.80 18.79
C PRO A 25 20.35 21.83 19.88
N GLU A 26 19.54 22.89 20.02
CA GLU A 26 19.82 23.96 20.99
C GLU A 26 19.37 23.60 22.41
N ALA A 27 18.52 22.58 22.57
CA ALA A 27 17.94 22.19 23.85
C ALA A 27 18.46 20.84 24.37
N TYR A 28 19.62 20.38 23.91
CA TYR A 28 20.15 19.06 24.30
C TYR A 28 20.36 18.89 25.80
N ASP A 29 20.88 19.91 26.49
CA ASP A 29 21.08 19.87 27.95
C ASP A 29 19.75 19.68 28.69
N ARG A 30 18.68 20.33 28.21
CA ARG A 30 17.33 20.24 28.78
C ARG A 30 16.70 18.86 28.56
N VAL A 31 17.03 18.23 27.43
CA VAL A 31 16.55 16.87 27.11
C VAL A 31 17.36 15.83 27.88
N GLU A 32 18.65 16.03 28.08
CA GLU A 32 19.49 15.14 28.90
C GLU A 32 19.00 15.07 30.35
N ALA A 33 18.59 16.21 30.92
CA ALA A 33 18.01 16.28 32.26
C ALA A 33 16.64 15.56 32.42
N ALA A 34 15.97 15.19 31.32
CA ALA A 34 14.67 14.52 31.38
C ALA A 34 14.83 13.01 31.60
N ILE A 35 14.43 12.54 32.79
CA ILE A 35 14.54 11.12 33.19
C ILE A 35 13.17 10.43 33.12
N THR A 36 12.08 11.13 33.46
CA THR A 36 10.75 10.53 33.55
C THR A 36 9.97 10.62 32.23
N ARG A 37 8.99 9.72 32.05
CA ARG A 37 8.08 9.77 30.90
C ARG A 37 7.23 11.05 30.86
N GLU A 38 6.95 11.64 32.02
CA GLU A 38 6.19 12.90 32.11
C GLU A 38 7.00 14.10 31.62
N ASP A 39 8.30 14.12 31.91
CA ASP A 39 9.20 15.17 31.41
C ASP A 39 9.35 15.09 29.89
N ILE A 40 9.46 13.88 29.34
CA ILE A 40 9.44 13.66 27.89
C ILE A 40 8.13 14.16 27.26
N ARG A 41 6.96 13.92 27.91
CA ARG A 41 5.68 14.47 27.43
C ARG A 41 5.65 16.00 27.43
N LYS A 42 6.23 16.64 28.44
CA LYS A 42 6.36 18.11 28.49
C LYS A 42 7.24 18.61 27.35
N LEU A 43 8.39 17.97 27.12
CA LEU A 43 9.30 18.33 26.02
C LEU A 43 8.70 18.13 24.63
N ILE A 44 7.84 17.12 24.45
CA ILE A 44 7.05 16.93 23.23
C ILE A 44 6.04 18.08 23.07
N LYS A 45 5.35 18.46 24.15
CA LYS A 45 4.36 19.54 24.15
C LYS A 45 5.00 20.91 23.86
N ASP A 46 6.18 21.15 24.39
CA ASP A 46 7.00 22.35 24.14
C ASP A 46 7.60 22.35 22.73
N GLY A 47 7.50 21.24 21.99
CA GLY A 47 8.01 21.12 20.63
C GLY A 47 9.51 20.91 20.53
N ILE A 48 10.21 20.63 21.64
CA ILE A 48 11.65 20.32 21.64
C ILE A 48 11.88 18.93 21.04
N ILE A 49 10.97 17.99 21.30
CA ILE A 49 10.95 16.66 20.70
C ILE A 49 9.83 16.59 19.67
N LYS A 50 10.16 16.29 18.41
CA LYS A 50 9.20 16.19 17.31
C LYS A 50 9.31 14.87 16.56
N VAL A 51 8.23 14.48 15.89
CA VAL A 51 8.21 13.33 14.99
C VAL A 51 8.52 13.77 13.58
N LYS A 52 9.55 13.18 12.97
CA LYS A 52 9.80 13.32 11.52
C LYS A 52 8.68 12.61 10.75
N PRO A 53 8.15 13.24 9.67
CA PRO A 53 7.16 12.59 8.83
C PRO A 53 7.73 11.31 8.20
N GLU A 54 6.85 10.34 7.91
CA GLU A 54 7.25 9.11 7.24
C GLU A 54 7.63 9.38 5.79
N HIS A 55 8.72 8.76 5.36
CA HIS A 55 9.05 8.75 3.94
C HIS A 55 8.08 7.83 3.20
N SER A 56 7.49 8.32 2.11
CA SER A 56 6.68 7.51 1.20
C SER A 56 7.19 7.61 -0.24
N ASN A 57 7.17 6.48 -0.93
CA ASN A 57 7.64 6.43 -2.31
C ASN A 57 6.64 7.11 -3.27
N SER A 58 7.14 8.04 -4.09
CA SER A 58 6.34 8.69 -5.12
C SER A 58 5.81 7.68 -6.15
N ARG A 59 4.50 7.77 -6.45
CA ARG A 59 3.81 6.86 -7.39
C ARG A 59 3.71 7.41 -8.81
N VAL A 60 4.25 8.60 -9.12
CA VAL A 60 4.07 9.27 -10.43
C VAL A 60 4.51 8.39 -11.61
N ARG A 61 5.76 7.89 -11.58
CA ARG A 61 6.29 6.99 -12.64
C ARG A 61 5.50 5.69 -12.77
N TRP A 62 5.02 5.16 -11.64
CA TRP A 62 4.18 3.96 -11.63
C TRP A 62 2.83 4.23 -12.30
N ARG A 63 2.17 5.36 -11.98
CA ARG A 63 0.87 5.74 -12.56
C ARG A 63 0.95 5.90 -14.08
N ILE A 64 1.96 6.64 -14.57
CA ILE A 64 2.20 6.81 -16.01
C ILE A 64 2.38 5.45 -16.71
N ARG A 65 3.17 4.54 -16.11
CA ARG A 65 3.37 3.18 -16.67
C ARG A 65 2.09 2.34 -16.62
N HIS A 66 1.34 2.44 -15.53
CA HIS A 66 0.09 1.71 -15.32
C HIS A 66 -0.97 2.13 -16.35
N GLU A 67 -1.12 3.43 -16.60
CA GLU A 67 -2.05 3.95 -17.61
C GLU A 67 -1.71 3.45 -19.02
N LYS A 68 -0.43 3.54 -19.43
CA LYS A 68 0.04 2.98 -20.72
C LYS A 68 -0.26 1.48 -20.82
N ARG A 69 -0.07 0.72 -19.75
CA ARG A 69 -0.39 -0.73 -19.70
C ARG A 69 -1.89 -1.03 -19.76
N LYS A 70 -2.73 -0.18 -19.14
CA LYS A 70 -4.19 -0.29 -19.21
C LYS A 70 -4.69 -0.09 -20.65
N LYS A 71 -4.09 0.86 -21.39
CA LYS A 71 -4.32 1.08 -22.83
C LYS A 71 -3.73 -0.02 -23.74
N GLY A 72 -3.12 -1.07 -23.19
CA GLY A 72 -2.52 -2.17 -23.96
C GLY A 72 -1.07 -1.97 -24.39
N GLN A 73 -0.49 -0.78 -24.20
CA GLN A 73 0.91 -0.48 -24.54
C GLN A 73 1.88 -1.12 -23.53
N ARG A 74 3.17 -1.22 -23.88
CA ARG A 74 4.23 -1.79 -23.01
C ARG A 74 3.94 -3.23 -22.53
N ARG A 75 3.27 -4.04 -23.36
CA ARG A 75 2.93 -5.46 -23.12
C ARG A 75 3.44 -6.45 -24.20
N GLY A 76 4.33 -5.99 -25.08
CA GLY A 76 4.94 -6.81 -26.14
C GLY A 76 5.82 -7.96 -25.60
N PRO A 77 6.24 -8.91 -26.45
CA PRO A 77 6.99 -10.10 -26.05
C PRO A 77 8.25 -9.81 -25.23
N GLY A 78 9.07 -8.83 -25.62
CA GLY A 78 10.29 -8.45 -24.90
C GLY A 78 10.07 -7.88 -23.49
N HIS A 79 8.85 -7.49 -23.13
CA HIS A 79 8.51 -7.08 -21.77
C HIS A 79 7.97 -8.23 -20.91
N ARG A 80 7.71 -9.41 -21.48
CA ARG A 80 7.15 -10.57 -20.79
C ARG A 80 8.30 -11.43 -20.28
N LYS A 81 8.32 -11.70 -18.97
CA LYS A 81 9.33 -12.55 -18.33
C LYS A 81 8.83 -13.97 -17.98
N GLY A 82 7.52 -14.17 -17.97
CA GLY A 82 6.90 -15.46 -17.62
C GLY A 82 6.34 -16.20 -18.83
N GLY A 83 6.09 -17.49 -18.66
CA GLY A 83 5.47 -18.35 -19.67
C GLY A 83 4.05 -17.90 -20.06
N LYS A 84 3.53 -18.46 -21.17
CA LYS A 84 2.23 -18.07 -21.77
C LYS A 84 1.06 -18.07 -20.78
N TYR A 85 1.02 -19.06 -19.89
CA TYR A 85 -0.06 -19.25 -18.91
C TYR A 85 0.32 -18.82 -17.49
N ALA A 86 1.41 -18.06 -17.32
CA ALA A 86 1.89 -17.65 -16.00
C ALA A 86 1.01 -16.59 -15.31
N LYS A 87 0.19 -15.84 -16.07
CA LYS A 87 -0.71 -14.81 -15.52
C LYS A 87 -2.15 -15.24 -15.41
N VAL A 88 -2.62 -16.02 -16.38
CA VAL A 88 -3.96 -16.61 -16.39
C VAL A 88 -3.79 -18.03 -16.90
N THR A 89 -4.15 -19.00 -16.07
CA THR A 89 -4.02 -20.41 -16.40
C THR A 89 -5.02 -20.82 -17.47
N ARG A 90 -4.77 -21.97 -18.13
CA ARG A 90 -5.71 -22.53 -19.11
C ARG A 90 -7.10 -22.75 -18.52
N LYS A 91 -7.16 -23.27 -17.28
CA LYS A 91 -8.42 -23.54 -16.56
C LYS A 91 -9.17 -22.24 -16.26
N GLU A 92 -8.49 -21.21 -15.78
CA GLU A 92 -9.11 -19.90 -15.51
C GLU A 92 -9.68 -19.26 -16.77
N GLN A 93 -8.94 -19.28 -17.89
CA GLN A 93 -9.44 -18.77 -19.18
C GLN A 93 -10.72 -19.50 -19.60
N TRP A 94 -10.74 -20.83 -19.51
CA TRP A 94 -11.93 -21.63 -19.82
C TRP A 94 -13.10 -21.30 -18.88
N MET A 95 -12.86 -21.22 -17.57
CA MET A 95 -13.90 -20.89 -16.58
C MET A 95 -14.50 -19.50 -16.85
N MET A 96 -13.67 -18.49 -17.12
CA MET A 96 -14.14 -17.13 -17.44
C MET A 96 -15.05 -17.14 -18.68
N ARG A 97 -14.65 -17.85 -19.74
CA ARG A 97 -15.42 -17.95 -20.98
C ARG A 97 -16.75 -18.67 -20.76
N VAL A 98 -16.73 -19.86 -20.15
CA VAL A 98 -17.95 -20.67 -19.94
C VAL A 98 -18.93 -19.97 -19.00
N ARG A 99 -18.46 -19.34 -17.92
CA ARG A 99 -19.32 -18.58 -17.00
C ARG A 99 -19.97 -17.39 -17.69
N ALA A 100 -19.24 -16.64 -18.51
CA ALA A 100 -19.79 -15.52 -19.28
C ALA A 100 -20.87 -16.00 -20.27
N LEU A 101 -20.61 -17.10 -21.00
CA LEU A 101 -21.58 -17.68 -21.93
C LEU A 101 -22.84 -18.19 -21.22
N ARG A 102 -22.70 -18.93 -20.11
CA ARG A 102 -23.84 -19.39 -19.31
C ARG A 102 -24.67 -18.23 -18.76
N LYS A 103 -24.02 -17.15 -18.32
CA LYS A 103 -24.70 -15.93 -17.87
C LYS A 103 -25.49 -15.29 -19.00
N LEU A 104 -24.92 -15.20 -20.20
CA LEU A 104 -25.61 -14.65 -21.38
C LEU A 104 -26.82 -15.51 -21.78
N LEU A 105 -26.66 -16.84 -21.84
CA LEU A 105 -27.77 -17.75 -22.13
C LEU A 105 -28.90 -17.64 -21.10
N LYS A 106 -28.55 -17.51 -19.83
CA LYS A 106 -29.53 -17.27 -18.76
C LYS A 106 -30.31 -15.97 -19.00
N GLN A 107 -29.63 -14.88 -19.36
CA GLN A 107 -30.26 -13.60 -19.68
C GLN A 107 -31.19 -13.68 -20.89
N TYR A 108 -30.81 -14.44 -21.93
CA TYR A 108 -31.67 -14.63 -23.11
C TYR A 108 -32.92 -15.44 -22.79
N ARG A 109 -32.78 -16.46 -21.94
CA ARG A 109 -33.94 -17.23 -21.45
C ARG A 109 -34.88 -16.35 -20.64
N GLU A 110 -34.35 -15.53 -19.73
CA GLU A 110 -35.15 -14.61 -18.91
C GLU A 110 -35.88 -13.55 -19.74
N ARG A 111 -35.31 -13.16 -20.89
CA ARG A 111 -35.92 -12.23 -21.85
C ARG A 111 -36.84 -12.92 -22.87
N ASN A 112 -37.05 -14.24 -22.74
CA ASN A 112 -37.82 -15.06 -23.70
C ASN A 112 -37.31 -14.97 -25.16
N ILE A 113 -36.02 -14.66 -25.36
CA ILE A 113 -35.39 -14.65 -26.69
C ILE A 113 -35.14 -16.10 -27.15
N ILE A 114 -34.87 -16.99 -26.20
CA ILE A 114 -34.68 -18.43 -26.44
C ILE A 114 -35.68 -19.23 -25.62
N THR A 115 -36.11 -20.35 -26.18
CA THR A 115 -37.01 -21.30 -25.50
C THR A 115 -36.26 -22.12 -24.43
N PRO A 116 -36.97 -22.69 -23.44
CA PRO A 116 -36.35 -23.60 -22.47
C PRO A 116 -35.68 -24.83 -23.10
N LYS A 117 -36.15 -25.26 -24.29
CA LYS A 117 -35.57 -26.36 -25.06
C LYS A 117 -34.24 -25.97 -25.71
N GLU A 118 -34.12 -24.74 -26.20
CA GLU A 118 -32.89 -24.21 -26.79
C GLU A 118 -31.83 -23.83 -25.74
N TYR A 119 -32.26 -23.54 -24.50
CA TYR A 119 -31.37 -23.25 -23.38
C TYR A 119 -30.68 -24.50 -22.80
N ARG A 120 -31.31 -25.67 -22.93
CA ARG A 120 -30.90 -26.92 -22.27
C ARG A 120 -29.96 -27.74 -23.16
#